data_AF-A0A4Q3SEN8-F1
#
_entry.id   AF-A0A4Q3SEN8-F1
#
_cell.length_a   1.000
_cell.length_b   1.000
_cell.length_c   1.000
_cell.angle_alpha   90.00
_cell.angle_beta   90.00
_cell.angle_gamma   90.00
#
_symmetry.space_group_name_H-M   'P 1'
#
loop_
_entity.id
_entity.type
_entity.pdbx_description
1 polymer ?
#
loop_
_entity_poly.entity_id
_entity_poly.type
_entity_poly.pdbx_seq_one_letter_code
_entity_poly.pdbx_strand_id
1 'polypeptide(L)'
;NVCDQLAYNGARVIVAGLDMDYTGKPFGQMPFIMAKADYVTKLHAICVRCGHIANYSYRKIPNEDQVMLGATDVYEPRCRVCYHEKR
;
A
#
# COMPACT_ATOMS: atom_id res chain seq x y z
N ASN A 1 -10.32 16.59 -2.88
CA ASN A 1 -9.78 17.18 -4.11
C ASN A 1 -8.71 18.23 -3.76
N VAL A 2 -7.73 17.86 -2.92
CA VAL A 2 -6.68 18.82 -2.48
C VAL A 2 -5.49 18.75 -3.44
N CYS A 3 -5.07 17.55 -3.83
CA CYS A 3 -3.97 17.36 -4.77
C CYS A 3 -4.21 18.07 -6.11
N ASP A 4 -5.41 17.96 -6.68
CA ASP A 4 -5.67 18.60 -7.98
C ASP A 4 -5.72 20.12 -7.84
N GLN A 5 -6.35 20.66 -6.79
CA GLN A 5 -6.36 22.10 -6.54
C GLN A 5 -4.94 22.68 -6.43
N LEU A 6 -4.05 22.00 -5.69
CA LEU A 6 -2.66 22.43 -5.56
C LEU A 6 -1.90 22.32 -6.89
N ALA A 7 -2.10 21.24 -7.64
CA ALA A 7 -1.49 21.05 -8.95
C ALA A 7 -1.96 22.13 -9.96
N TYR A 8 -3.27 22.44 -9.99
CA TYR A 8 -3.82 23.51 -10.84
C TYR A 8 -3.30 24.90 -10.47
N ASN A 9 -2.94 25.11 -9.20
CA ASN A 9 -2.29 26.34 -8.74
C ASN A 9 -0.77 26.37 -9.01
N GLY A 10 -0.23 25.41 -9.77
CA GLY A 10 1.17 25.36 -10.18
C GLY A 10 2.11 24.73 -9.15
N ALA A 11 1.61 24.15 -8.06
CA ALA A 11 2.45 23.47 -7.08
C ALA A 11 2.84 22.06 -7.56
N ARG A 12 4.08 21.66 -7.30
CA ARG A 12 4.50 20.26 -7.44
C ARG A 12 3.98 19.45 -6.25
N VAL A 13 3.03 18.55 -6.50
CA VAL A 13 2.45 17.69 -5.45
C VAL A 13 3.14 16.33 -5.46
N ILE A 14 3.65 15.89 -4.31
CA ILE A 14 4.23 14.56 -4.11
C ILE A 14 3.38 13.83 -3.08
N VAL A 15 2.88 12.65 -3.43
CA VAL A 15 2.04 11.82 -2.56
C VAL A 15 2.74 10.49 -2.30
N ALA A 16 2.81 10.09 -1.04
CA ALA A 16 3.28 8.77 -0.63
C ALA A 16 2.23 8.11 0.26
N GLY A 17 1.97 6.83 0.02
CA GLY A 17 0.96 6.08 0.75
C GLY A 17 0.86 4.63 0.28
N LEU A 18 0.05 3.86 0.99
CA LEU A 18 -0.28 2.49 0.60
C LEU A 18 -1.36 2.50 -0.48
N ASP A 19 -1.13 1.80 -1.58
CA ASP A 19 -2.12 1.64 -2.64
C ASP A 19 -3.15 0.55 -2.32
N MET A 20 -2.79 -0.41 -1.45
CA MET A 20 -3.65 -1.48 -0.97
C MET A 20 -3.63 -1.60 0.55
N ASP A 21 -4.75 -2.04 1.13
CA ASP A 21 -4.84 -2.39 2.55
C ASP A 21 -4.33 -3.81 2.82
N TYR A 22 -4.39 -4.23 4.08
CA TYR A 22 -3.92 -5.54 4.51
C TYR A 22 -4.66 -6.72 3.87
N THR A 23 -5.86 -6.49 3.32
CA THR A 23 -6.66 -7.50 2.60
C THR A 23 -6.33 -7.55 1.11
N GLY A 24 -5.45 -6.66 0.62
CA GLY A 24 -5.11 -6.53 -0.79
C GLY A 24 -6.14 -5.74 -1.60
N LYS A 25 -7.02 -4.97 -0.93
CA LYS A 25 -8.01 -4.12 -1.58
C LYS A 25 -7.50 -2.69 -1.72
N PRO A 26 -7.96 -1.94 -2.74
CA PRO A 26 -7.57 -0.53 -2.93
C PRO A 26 -7.78 0.30 -1.65
N PHE A 27 -6.76 1.04 -1.22
CA PHE A 27 -6.80 1.73 0.08
C PHE A 27 -7.12 3.22 -0.04
N GLY A 28 -8.27 3.60 0.50
CA GLY A 28 -8.69 5.00 0.57
C GLY A 28 -8.66 5.70 -0.79
N GLN A 29 -8.05 6.89 -0.83
CA GLN A 29 -7.99 7.73 -2.04
C GLN A 29 -6.77 7.45 -2.93
N MET A 30 -5.81 6.64 -2.47
CA MET A 30 -4.58 6.38 -3.21
C MET A 30 -4.80 5.84 -4.64
N PRO A 31 -5.71 4.88 -4.88
CA PRO A 31 -5.98 4.37 -6.24
C PRO A 31 -6.46 5.46 -7.20
N PHE A 32 -7.29 6.38 -6.73
CA PHE A 32 -7.80 7.50 -7.53
C PHE A 32 -6.71 8.55 -7.80
N ILE A 33 -5.85 8.82 -6.82
CA ILE A 33 -4.70 9.70 -7.00
C ILE A 33 -3.72 9.11 -8.02
N MET A 34 -3.42 7.81 -7.94
CA MET A 34 -2.55 7.13 -8.90
C MET A 34 -3.08 7.21 -10.33
N ALA A 35 -4.40 7.11 -10.54
CA ALA A 35 -5.00 7.21 -11.87
C ALA A 35 -4.86 8.62 -12.49
N LYS A 36 -4.66 9.65 -11.66
CA LYS A 36 -4.54 11.05 -12.08
C LYS A 36 -3.11 11.58 -12.11
N ALA A 37 -2.18 10.92 -11.42
CA ALA A 37 -0.82 11.38 -11.26
C ALA A 37 -0.05 11.30 -12.58
N ASP A 38 0.75 12.33 -12.89
CA ASP A 38 1.62 12.34 -14.08
C ASP A 38 2.70 11.25 -14.00
N TYR A 39 3.17 10.96 -12.78
CA TYR A 39 4.15 9.91 -12.51
C TYR A 39 3.69 9.01 -11.37
N VAL A 40 3.75 7.70 -11.60
CA VAL A 40 3.45 6.68 -10.59
C VAL A 40 4.66 5.78 -10.44
N THR A 41 5.20 5.71 -9.23
CA THR A 41 6.25 4.75 -8.85
C THR A 41 5.71 3.83 -7.77
N LYS A 42 5.49 2.56 -8.11
CA LYS A 42 5.11 1.54 -7.12
C LYS A 42 6.38 0.90 -6.56
N LEU A 43 6.61 1.13 -5.28
CA LEU A 43 7.74 0.54 -4.57
C LEU A 43 7.40 -0.88 -4.13
N HIS A 44 8.41 -1.74 -4.08
CA HIS A 44 8.28 -3.11 -3.65
C HIS A 44 9.24 -3.42 -2.50
N ALA A 45 8.78 -4.25 -1.56
CA ALA A 45 9.60 -4.80 -0.50
C ALA A 45 10.15 -6.19 -0.90
N ILE A 46 10.91 -6.81 0.01
CA ILE A 46 11.33 -8.20 -0.11
C ILE A 46 10.43 -9.07 0.77
N CYS A 47 9.92 -10.16 0.22
CA CYS A 47 9.06 -11.11 0.91
C CYS A 47 9.85 -11.81 2.02
N VAL A 48 9.41 -11.67 3.27
CA VAL A 48 10.09 -12.29 4.42
C VAL A 48 10.00 -13.82 4.44
N ARG A 49 9.12 -14.40 3.62
CA ARG A 49 8.90 -15.85 3.55
C ARG A 49 9.78 -16.55 2.51
N CYS A 50 10.04 -15.90 1.38
CA CYS A 50 10.67 -16.54 0.22
C CYS A 50 11.66 -15.67 -0.56
N GLY A 51 11.95 -14.44 -0.11
CA GLY A 51 12.95 -13.56 -0.73
C GLY A 51 12.54 -12.90 -2.05
N HIS A 52 11.38 -13.22 -2.61
CA HIS A 52 10.86 -12.60 -3.84
C HIS A 52 10.31 -11.20 -3.61
N ILE A 53 10.04 -10.47 -4.69
CA ILE A 53 9.37 -9.16 -4.66
C ILE A 53 8.01 -9.27 -3.94
N ALA A 54 7.83 -8.44 -2.91
CA ALA A 54 6.62 -8.36 -2.10
C ALA A 54 5.75 -7.17 -2.48
N ASN A 55 4.43 -7.44 -2.49
CA ASN A 55 3.40 -6.49 -2.89
C ASN A 55 2.28 -6.34 -1.85
N TYR A 56 2.25 -7.20 -0.84
CA TYR A 56 1.19 -7.24 0.17
C TYR A 56 1.76 -6.93 1.55
N SER A 57 1.03 -6.13 2.31
CA SER A 57 1.27 -5.90 3.73
C SER A 57 0.43 -6.89 4.53
N TYR A 58 0.96 -8.09 4.78
CA TYR A 58 0.24 -9.16 5.48
C TYR A 58 0.12 -8.83 6.97
N ARG A 59 -1.10 -8.83 7.50
CA ARG A 59 -1.38 -8.63 8.92
C ARG A 59 -1.22 -9.94 9.69
N LYS A 60 -0.39 -9.93 10.75
CA LYS A 60 -0.10 -11.10 11.58
C LYS A 60 -1.11 -11.34 12.70
N ILE A 61 -1.79 -10.28 13.15
CA ILE A 61 -2.69 -10.28 14.30
C ILE A 61 -4.15 -10.34 13.80
N PRO A 62 -5.01 -11.18 14.39
CA PRO A 62 -6.43 -11.20 14.08
C PRO A 62 -7.09 -9.93 14.63
N ASN A 63 -7.29 -8.95 13.76
CA ASN A 63 -8.11 -7.77 13.99
C ASN A 63 -8.73 -7.37 12.64
N GLU A 64 -10.00 -6.98 12.64
CA GLU A 64 -10.77 -6.68 11.43
C GLU A 64 -10.73 -5.20 11.02
N ASP A 65 -10.25 -4.30 11.89
CA ASP A 65 -10.15 -2.86 11.66
C ASP A 65 -9.26 -2.56 10.44
N GLN A 66 -9.77 -1.80 9.48
CA GLN A 66 -9.00 -1.47 8.28
C GLN A 66 -7.77 -0.61 8.61
N VAL A 67 -7.91 0.31 9.56
CA VAL A 67 -6.84 1.20 10.03
C VAL A 67 -6.36 0.72 11.39
N MET A 68 -5.14 0.18 11.43
CA MET A 68 -4.47 -0.19 12.67
C MET A 68 -3.02 0.28 12.59
N LEU A 69 -2.62 1.08 13.59
CA LEU A 69 -1.24 1.49 13.76
C LEU A 69 -0.41 0.30 14.24
N GLY A 70 0.72 0.08 13.58
CA GLY A 70 1.62 -1.03 13.88
C GLY A 70 2.75 -1.06 12.86
N ALA A 71 3.90 -1.57 13.26
CA ALA A 71 5.07 -1.67 12.39
C ALA A 71 5.30 -3.16 12.03
N THR A 72 6.55 -3.60 12.06
CA THR A 72 6.96 -4.98 11.75
C THR A 72 6.43 -6.02 12.72
N ASP A 73 5.96 -5.62 13.90
CA ASP A 73 5.32 -6.47 14.89
C ASP A 73 3.91 -6.90 14.47
N VAL A 74 3.19 -6.04 13.74
CA VAL A 74 1.81 -6.27 13.28
C VAL A 74 1.75 -6.68 11.81
N TYR A 75 2.64 -6.16 10.97
CA TYR A 75 2.64 -6.40 9.52
C TYR A 75 3.96 -6.98 9.01
N GLU A 76 3.90 -7.75 7.93
CA GLU A 76 5.09 -8.18 7.20
C GLU A 76 4.86 -8.18 5.67
N PRO A 77 5.89 -7.85 4.88
CA PRO A 77 5.77 -7.85 3.43
C PRO A 77 5.74 -9.28 2.88
N ARG A 78 4.75 -9.59 2.05
CA ARG A 78 4.61 -10.88 1.38
C ARG A 78 4.45 -10.74 -0.13
N CYS A 79 5.00 -11.71 -0.86
CA CYS A 79 4.70 -11.89 -2.28
C CYS A 79 3.29 -12.46 -2.45
N ARG A 80 2.79 -12.46 -3.69
CA ARG A 80 1.43 -12.93 -4.01
C ARG A 80 1.17 -14.37 -3.55
N VAL A 81 2.15 -15.26 -3.70
CA VAL A 81 2.02 -16.67 -3.31
C VAL A 81 1.93 -16.80 -1.78
N CYS A 82 2.94 -16.32 -1.05
CA CYS A 82 2.98 -16.42 0.41
C CYS A 82 1.88 -15.63 1.14
N TYR A 83 1.25 -14.66 0.47
CA TYR A 83 0.07 -13.97 0.99
C TYR A 83 -1.18 -14.85 0.98
N HIS A 84 -1.35 -15.70 -0.05
CA HIS A 84 -2.51 -16.60 -0.20
C HIS A 84 -2.29 -18.02 0.30
N GLU A 85 -1.05 -18.39 0.65
CA GLU A 85 -0.77 -19.65 1.33
C GLU A 85 -1.60 -19.73 2.62
N LYS A 86 -2.46 -20.76 2.68
CA LYS A 86 -3.15 -21.12 3.91
C LYS A 86 -2.08 -21.55 4.92
N ARG A 87 -2.16 -21.01 6.13
CA ARG A 87 -1.40 -21.53 7.27
C ARG A 87 -1.71 -23.00 7.49
#